data_AF-A0A2I0L0M4-F1
#
_entry.id   AF-A0A2I0L0M4-F1
#
_cell.length_a   1.000
_cell.length_b   1.000
_cell.length_c   1.000
_cell.angle_alpha   90.00
_cell.angle_beta   90.00
_cell.angle_gamma   90.00
#
_symmetry.space_group_name_H-M   'P 1'
#
loop_
_entity.id
_entity.type
_entity.pdbx_description
1 polymer ?
#
loop_
_entity_poly.entity_id
_entity_poly.type
_entity_poly.pdbx_seq_one_letter_code
_entity_poly.pdbx_strand_id
1 'polypeptide(L)'
;MARAVLKTHDVTFAGRPKFNVGKYITYNYSNITWSQYGPYWRQARKMSMMELFNPKRLESYRYIREEEMKAFLHDLYDMRKSPVTLIDHLSDLSLNVISRMVLGKKYTQKTDGSIMNPEEFKNMINEVFFFSGALSIGDSIPWINFLDLDGYIKMMKALSKKFDRFLEHVLDEHNERRRGMEDYVAKDMVDVLLQLADDPNLEVKLERHGVKAFILDFIAGGTDTSAVNVEWAMSELLRKPEIIEKANEELNRVIGKERWVQETDIVNLPYINAIIKEAMRLHPVVPMLVPRLCREDCKIGDYDIPRGTRALVSVWTIGRDPEIWGDPNEFRPERFLGKETDVKGQDFELLPFGSGRRMCPGYPLGLKVVQGSLANLLHGFEWKLPGEMRPEDLDMEEVFGLTTPRKNTFTDLFLLGPQLFYQASMVDREGRGRGIKEKVEGRRKKRHCRNREDDLSFPLTAAPGRSRTRQREGWNLG
;
A
#
# COMPACT_ATOMS: atom_id res chain seq x y z
N MET A 1 -17.19 2.25 25.97
CA MET A 1 -18.13 2.20 24.83
C MET A 1 -17.66 1.37 23.63
N ALA A 2 -16.41 1.48 23.15
CA ALA A 2 -15.92 0.71 21.99
C ALA A 2 -16.17 -0.82 22.10
N ARG A 3 -15.95 -1.42 23.28
CA ARG A 3 -16.25 -2.83 23.56
C ARG A 3 -17.72 -3.20 23.35
N ALA A 4 -18.64 -2.30 23.71
CA ALA A 4 -20.07 -2.53 23.51
C ALA A 4 -20.40 -2.62 22.01
N VAL A 5 -19.90 -1.69 21.20
CA VAL A 5 -20.18 -1.62 19.74
C VAL A 5 -19.46 -2.72 18.95
N LEU A 6 -18.18 -2.99 19.27
CA LEU A 6 -17.32 -3.84 18.44
C LEU A 6 -17.23 -5.30 18.91
N LYS A 7 -17.65 -5.60 20.15
CA LYS A 7 -17.59 -6.97 20.71
C LYS A 7 -18.95 -7.43 21.22
N THR A 8 -19.57 -6.71 22.15
CA THR A 8 -20.84 -7.14 22.77
C THR A 8 -22.00 -7.16 21.77
N HIS A 9 -22.17 -6.08 21.01
CA HIS A 9 -23.18 -5.90 19.98
C HIS A 9 -22.58 -5.96 18.56
N ASP A 10 -21.49 -6.73 18.37
CA ASP A 10 -20.73 -6.75 17.12
C ASP A 10 -21.61 -7.05 15.89
N VAL A 11 -22.51 -8.03 15.98
CA VAL A 11 -23.42 -8.40 14.87
C VAL A 11 -24.46 -7.30 14.59
N THR A 12 -24.98 -6.67 15.64
CA THR A 12 -25.93 -5.56 15.57
C THR A 12 -25.30 -4.36 14.86
N PHE A 13 -24.03 -4.06 15.13
CA PHE A 13 -23.27 -2.96 14.50
C PHE A 13 -22.40 -3.42 13.32
N ALA A 14 -22.62 -4.61 12.75
CA ALA A 14 -21.82 -5.08 11.62
C ALA A 14 -22.22 -4.42 10.29
N GLY A 15 -23.25 -3.58 10.26
CA GLY A 15 -23.71 -2.86 9.07
C GLY A 15 -22.77 -1.74 8.64
N ARG A 16 -22.98 -1.22 7.42
CA ARG A 16 -22.28 -0.05 6.87
C ARG A 16 -23.30 0.95 6.32
N PRO A 17 -23.12 2.26 6.51
CA PRO A 17 -23.95 3.24 5.84
C PRO A 17 -23.79 3.14 4.32
N LYS A 18 -24.85 3.44 3.57
CA LYS A 18 -24.87 3.39 2.11
C LYS A 18 -24.39 4.71 1.51
N PHE A 19 -23.09 4.97 1.64
CA PHE A 19 -22.47 6.17 1.08
C PHE A 19 -22.29 6.09 -0.44
N ASN A 20 -22.27 7.25 -1.08
CA ASN A 20 -22.11 7.41 -2.52
C ASN A 20 -20.81 6.76 -3.04
N VAL A 21 -19.72 6.81 -2.28
CA VAL A 21 -18.46 6.10 -2.61
C VAL A 21 -18.70 4.59 -2.80
N GLY A 22 -19.49 4.00 -1.90
CA GLY A 22 -19.89 2.59 -1.96
C GLY A 22 -20.63 2.26 -3.26
N LYS A 23 -21.55 3.15 -3.64
CA LYS A 23 -22.38 3.03 -4.83
C LYS A 23 -21.59 3.19 -6.13
N TYR A 24 -20.84 4.29 -6.27
CA TYR A 24 -20.29 4.73 -7.54
C TYR A 24 -18.87 4.22 -7.81
N ILE A 25 -18.03 4.09 -6.77
CA ILE A 25 -16.63 3.65 -6.93
C ILE A 25 -16.51 2.15 -6.68
N THR A 26 -17.15 1.62 -5.64
CA THR A 26 -16.92 0.22 -5.21
C THR A 26 -17.94 -0.77 -5.77
N TYR A 27 -18.30 -0.59 -7.05
CA TYR A 27 -19.18 -1.50 -7.80
C TYR A 27 -20.50 -1.80 -7.07
N ASN A 28 -21.21 -0.75 -6.66
CA ASN A 28 -22.49 -0.87 -5.93
C ASN A 28 -22.39 -1.74 -4.67
N TYR A 29 -21.44 -1.40 -3.79
CA TYR A 29 -21.22 -2.07 -2.50
C TYR A 29 -20.78 -3.54 -2.61
N SER A 30 -20.09 -3.89 -3.69
CA SER A 30 -19.57 -5.26 -3.91
C SER A 30 -18.16 -5.46 -3.33
N ASN A 31 -17.56 -4.43 -2.74
CA ASN A 31 -16.30 -4.57 -2.03
C ASN A 31 -16.49 -5.12 -0.60
N ILE A 32 -15.42 -5.39 0.13
CA ILE A 32 -15.50 -5.88 1.53
C ILE A 32 -15.82 -4.74 2.49
N THR A 33 -15.30 -3.54 2.21
CA THR A 33 -15.39 -2.38 3.11
C THR A 33 -16.81 -1.86 3.26
N TRP A 34 -17.55 -1.67 2.16
CA TRP A 34 -18.88 -1.05 2.12
C TRP A 34 -20.04 -2.03 1.92
N SER A 35 -19.78 -3.30 1.59
CA SER A 35 -20.85 -4.31 1.48
C SER A 35 -21.64 -4.47 2.77
N GLN A 36 -22.94 -4.72 2.61
CA GLN A 36 -23.85 -4.93 3.73
C GLN A 36 -23.59 -6.27 4.41
N TYR A 37 -23.78 -6.32 5.72
CA TYR A 37 -23.57 -7.55 6.47
C TYR A 37 -24.62 -8.60 6.07
N GLY A 38 -24.16 -9.75 5.60
CA GLY A 38 -24.99 -10.84 5.11
C GLY A 38 -24.14 -11.97 4.54
N PRO A 39 -24.75 -12.97 3.86
CA PRO A 39 -24.06 -14.08 3.20
C PRO A 39 -22.84 -13.64 2.37
N TYR A 40 -23.04 -12.70 1.46
CA TYR A 40 -21.99 -12.16 0.59
C TYR A 40 -20.80 -11.64 1.39
N TRP A 41 -21.02 -10.76 2.37
CA TRP A 41 -19.93 -10.19 3.17
C TRP A 41 -19.23 -11.25 4.02
N ARG A 42 -19.94 -12.23 4.60
CA ARG A 42 -19.33 -13.31 5.38
C ARG A 42 -18.42 -14.16 4.50
N GLN A 43 -18.87 -14.49 3.29
CA GLN A 43 -18.08 -15.19 2.29
C GLN A 43 -16.86 -14.36 1.87
N ALA A 44 -17.06 -13.08 1.55
CA ALA A 44 -16.01 -12.14 1.22
C ALA A 44 -14.93 -12.09 2.30
N ARG A 45 -15.34 -11.95 3.56
CA ARG A 45 -14.47 -11.95 4.72
C ARG A 45 -13.70 -13.26 4.86
N LYS A 46 -14.38 -14.40 4.67
CA LYS A 46 -13.75 -15.73 4.71
C LYS A 46 -12.69 -15.87 3.62
N MET A 47 -13.01 -15.50 2.37
CA MET A 47 -12.06 -15.55 1.25
C MET A 47 -10.81 -14.70 1.54
N SER A 48 -10.98 -13.46 2.03
CA SER A 48 -9.83 -12.61 2.39
C SER A 48 -8.94 -13.23 3.47
N MET A 49 -9.53 -13.75 4.54
CA MET A 49 -8.77 -14.30 5.66
C MET A 49 -8.14 -15.65 5.36
N MET A 50 -8.84 -16.51 4.61
CA MET A 50 -8.43 -17.89 4.38
C MET A 50 -7.54 -18.05 3.15
N GLU A 51 -7.76 -17.27 2.09
CA GLU A 51 -7.05 -17.47 0.81
C GLU A 51 -5.97 -16.42 0.54
N LEU A 52 -6.21 -15.18 0.96
CA LEU A 52 -5.42 -14.02 0.54
C LEU A 52 -4.44 -13.52 1.61
N PHE A 53 -4.90 -13.34 2.85
CA PHE A 53 -4.09 -12.79 3.96
C PHE A 53 -3.71 -13.82 5.02
N ASN A 54 -3.89 -15.11 4.73
CA ASN A 54 -3.45 -16.17 5.65
C ASN A 54 -1.90 -16.20 5.75
N PRO A 55 -1.33 -16.70 6.87
CA PRO A 55 0.12 -16.72 7.07
C PRO A 55 0.91 -17.41 5.95
N LYS A 56 0.43 -18.56 5.43
CA LYS A 56 1.09 -19.32 4.35
C LYS A 56 1.13 -18.52 3.04
N ARG A 57 0.05 -17.80 2.72
CA ARG A 57 -0.02 -16.95 1.54
C ARG A 57 0.91 -15.75 1.66
N LEU A 58 0.92 -15.07 2.80
CA LEU A 58 1.82 -13.94 3.03
C LEU A 58 3.30 -14.37 3.00
N GLU A 59 3.60 -15.58 3.45
CA GLU A 59 4.92 -16.18 3.35
C GLU A 59 5.31 -16.47 1.89
N SER A 60 4.39 -16.99 1.08
CA SER A 60 4.64 -17.19 -0.36
C SER A 60 4.98 -15.88 -1.11
N TYR A 61 4.51 -14.74 -0.60
CA TYR A 61 4.81 -13.41 -1.13
C TYR A 61 5.95 -12.68 -0.41
N ARG A 62 6.69 -13.35 0.49
CA ARG A 62 7.79 -12.72 1.24
C ARG A 62 8.85 -12.13 0.31
N TYR A 63 9.19 -12.85 -0.76
CA TYR A 63 10.16 -12.38 -1.75
C TYR A 63 9.79 -11.03 -2.37
N ILE A 64 8.49 -10.74 -2.57
CA ILE A 64 8.02 -9.46 -3.11
C ILE A 64 8.40 -8.34 -2.13
N ARG A 65 8.09 -8.51 -0.85
CA ARG A 65 8.39 -7.50 0.18
C ARG A 65 9.88 -7.30 0.36
N GLU A 66 10.67 -8.36 0.33
CA GLU A 66 12.14 -8.28 0.39
C GLU A 66 12.73 -7.52 -0.81
N GLU A 67 12.27 -7.82 -2.04
CA GLU A 67 12.73 -7.15 -3.25
C GLU A 67 12.33 -5.67 -3.29
N GLU A 68 11.09 -5.34 -2.93
CA GLU A 68 10.62 -3.95 -2.90
C GLU A 68 11.29 -3.14 -1.80
N MET A 69 11.46 -3.71 -0.60
CA MET A 69 12.19 -3.07 0.48
C MET A 69 13.62 -2.78 0.05
N LYS A 70 14.30 -3.74 -0.58
CA LYS A 70 15.67 -3.55 -1.05
C LYS A 70 15.76 -2.46 -2.12
N ALA A 71 14.81 -2.40 -3.05
CA ALA A 71 14.75 -1.34 -4.06
C ALA A 71 14.55 0.03 -3.40
N PHE A 72 13.60 0.14 -2.47
CA PHE A 72 13.34 1.35 -1.70
C PHE A 72 14.57 1.85 -0.94
N LEU A 73 15.28 0.97 -0.22
CA LEU A 73 16.50 1.33 0.50
C LEU A 73 17.63 1.75 -0.45
N HIS A 74 17.72 1.14 -1.63
CA HIS A 74 18.68 1.52 -2.66
C HIS A 74 18.38 2.92 -3.22
N ASP A 75 17.12 3.18 -3.56
CA ASP A 75 16.70 4.49 -4.08
C ASP A 75 16.98 5.60 -3.06
N LEU A 76 16.66 5.38 -1.78
CA LEU A 76 17.00 6.29 -0.69
C LEU A 76 18.52 6.52 -0.59
N TYR A 77 19.31 5.46 -0.68
CA TYR A 77 20.77 5.57 -0.61
C TYR A 77 21.35 6.43 -1.75
N ASP A 78 20.81 6.31 -2.96
CA ASP A 78 21.25 7.13 -4.10
C ASP A 78 20.92 8.61 -3.89
N MET A 79 19.83 8.91 -3.19
CA MET A 79 19.40 10.27 -2.85
C MET A 79 20.03 10.82 -1.57
N ARG A 80 21.00 10.14 -0.95
CA ARG A 80 21.52 10.51 0.39
C ARG A 80 22.08 11.93 0.55
N LYS A 81 22.39 12.62 -0.55
CA LYS A 81 22.93 13.99 -0.52
C LYS A 81 21.86 15.06 -0.72
N SER A 82 20.61 14.66 -0.97
CA SER A 82 19.46 15.54 -1.11
C SER A 82 18.47 15.24 0.00
N PRO A 83 17.85 16.25 0.63
CA PRO A 83 16.41 16.38 0.58
C PRO A 83 15.57 15.22 -0.01
N VAL A 84 14.82 14.48 0.84
CA VAL A 84 13.81 13.49 0.41
C VAL A 84 12.44 13.73 1.06
N THR A 85 11.38 13.61 0.27
CA THR A 85 10.00 13.52 0.75
C THR A 85 9.68 12.07 1.07
N LEU A 86 9.90 11.65 2.32
CA LEU A 86 9.86 10.24 2.71
C LEU A 86 8.51 9.57 2.40
N ILE A 87 7.39 10.28 2.56
CA ILE A 87 6.05 9.74 2.35
C ILE A 87 5.82 9.29 0.90
N ASP A 88 6.40 9.96 -0.09
CA ASP A 88 6.28 9.57 -1.51
C ASP A 88 6.96 8.21 -1.74
N HIS A 89 8.14 8.02 -1.17
CA HIS A 89 8.89 6.76 -1.28
C HIS A 89 8.25 5.63 -0.48
N LEU A 90 7.68 5.92 0.70
CA LEU A 90 6.93 4.95 1.49
C LEU A 90 5.63 4.52 0.81
N SER A 91 4.93 5.48 0.18
CA SER A 91 3.74 5.24 -0.61
C SER A 91 4.06 4.37 -1.82
N ASP A 92 5.18 4.64 -2.49
CA ASP A 92 5.66 3.83 -3.62
C ASP A 92 6.05 2.41 -3.19
N LEU A 93 6.77 2.26 -2.07
CA LEU A 93 7.06 0.95 -1.49
C LEU A 93 5.78 0.16 -1.23
N SER A 94 4.81 0.77 -0.53
CA SER A 94 3.55 0.11 -0.16
C SER A 94 2.72 -0.23 -1.40
N LEU A 95 2.61 0.70 -2.36
CA LEU A 95 1.91 0.50 -3.62
C LEU A 95 2.56 -0.59 -4.48
N ASN A 96 3.90 -0.66 -4.53
CA ASN A 96 4.61 -1.70 -5.26
C ASN A 96 4.38 -3.08 -4.66
N VAL A 97 4.48 -3.20 -3.34
CA VAL A 97 4.24 -4.45 -2.62
C VAL A 97 2.83 -4.96 -2.91
N ILE A 98 1.82 -4.11 -2.69
CA ILE A 98 0.43 -4.54 -2.87
C ILE A 98 0.08 -4.77 -4.34
N SER A 99 0.59 -3.96 -5.26
CA SER A 99 0.35 -4.16 -6.70
C SER A 99 0.95 -5.48 -7.18
N ARG A 100 2.18 -5.84 -6.77
CA ARG A 100 2.77 -7.13 -7.16
C ARG A 100 2.04 -8.31 -6.54
N MET A 101 1.61 -8.20 -5.29
CA MET A 101 0.85 -9.27 -4.62
C MET A 101 -0.54 -9.46 -5.23
N VAL A 102 -1.23 -8.36 -5.55
CA VAL A 102 -2.61 -8.39 -6.05
C VAL A 102 -2.65 -8.60 -7.56
N LEU A 103 -1.97 -7.75 -8.32
CA LEU A 103 -2.04 -7.66 -9.78
C LEU A 103 -0.93 -8.44 -10.51
N GLY A 104 0.00 -9.05 -9.76
CA GLY A 104 1.14 -9.79 -10.32
C GLY A 104 2.30 -8.92 -10.83
N LYS A 105 2.12 -7.59 -10.95
CA LYS A 105 3.16 -6.66 -11.42
C LYS A 105 3.01 -5.24 -10.86
N LYS A 106 4.03 -4.40 -11.07
CA LYS A 106 4.00 -2.97 -10.70
C LYS A 106 3.32 -2.15 -11.79
N TYR A 107 2.67 -1.06 -11.38
CA TYR A 107 2.12 -0.03 -12.26
C TYR A 107 2.68 1.37 -11.95
N THR A 108 3.70 1.44 -11.09
CA THR A 108 4.38 2.66 -10.64
C THR A 108 5.60 3.01 -11.51
N GLN A 109 5.95 2.17 -12.48
CA GLN A 109 7.05 2.39 -13.41
C GLN A 109 6.50 2.41 -14.83
N LYS A 110 7.03 3.31 -15.66
CA LYS A 110 6.67 3.34 -17.09
C LYS A 110 7.25 2.09 -17.75
N THR A 111 6.36 1.28 -18.32
CA THR A 111 6.73 0.12 -19.15
C THR A 111 6.12 0.30 -20.53
N ASP A 112 6.83 -0.10 -21.57
CA ASP A 112 6.30 -0.08 -22.93
C ASP A 112 4.99 -0.88 -22.99
N GLY A 113 3.91 -0.26 -23.47
CA GLY A 113 2.58 -0.87 -23.52
C GLY A 113 1.74 -0.76 -22.23
N SER A 114 2.13 0.04 -21.24
CA SER A 114 1.32 0.26 -20.03
C SER A 114 -0.03 0.88 -20.36
N ILE A 115 -1.14 0.25 -19.96
CA ILE A 115 -2.49 0.81 -20.11
C ILE A 115 -2.68 2.12 -19.34
N MET A 116 -1.84 2.37 -18.33
CA MET A 116 -1.97 3.47 -17.40
C MET A 116 -0.60 4.06 -17.07
N ASN A 117 -0.52 5.38 -17.03
CA ASN A 117 0.64 6.11 -16.56
C ASN A 117 0.77 5.95 -15.02
N PRO A 118 1.97 5.74 -14.46
CA PRO A 118 2.17 5.64 -13.01
C PRO A 118 1.53 6.75 -12.19
N GLU A 119 1.65 7.99 -12.66
CA GLU A 119 1.06 9.16 -11.98
C GLU A 119 -0.47 9.12 -12.02
N GLU A 120 -1.07 8.65 -13.12
CA GLU A 120 -2.51 8.47 -13.20
C GLU A 120 -2.98 7.39 -12.22
N PHE A 121 -2.24 6.29 -12.10
CA PHE A 121 -2.56 5.21 -11.17
C PHE A 121 -2.50 5.67 -9.71
N LYS A 122 -1.43 6.37 -9.30
CA LYS A 122 -1.32 6.94 -7.95
C LYS A 122 -2.45 7.91 -7.64
N ASN A 123 -2.74 8.85 -8.55
CA ASN A 123 -3.81 9.82 -8.38
C ASN A 123 -5.18 9.14 -8.24
N MET A 124 -5.44 8.08 -9.01
CA MET A 124 -6.68 7.31 -8.85
C MET A 124 -6.81 6.67 -7.47
N ILE A 125 -5.74 6.14 -6.89
CA ILE A 125 -5.75 5.59 -5.52
C ILE A 125 -6.00 6.69 -4.49
N ASN A 126 -5.34 7.83 -4.61
CA ASN A 126 -5.54 8.98 -3.71
C ASN A 126 -6.98 9.51 -3.75
N GLU A 127 -7.59 9.60 -4.94
CA GLU A 127 -8.99 10.01 -5.07
C GLU A 127 -9.95 9.04 -4.37
N VAL A 128 -9.67 7.72 -4.35
CA VAL A 128 -10.50 6.74 -3.61
C VAL A 128 -10.49 7.02 -2.11
N PHE A 129 -9.34 7.33 -1.54
CA PHE A 129 -9.22 7.67 -0.11
C PHE A 129 -9.94 8.97 0.22
N PHE A 130 -9.76 9.99 -0.61
CA PHE A 130 -10.47 11.25 -0.48
C PHE A 130 -11.99 11.01 -0.44
N PHE A 131 -12.55 10.34 -1.43
CA PHE A 131 -14.00 10.07 -1.47
C PHE A 131 -14.49 9.13 -0.37
N SER A 132 -13.64 8.26 0.16
CA SER A 132 -14.01 7.37 1.27
C SER A 132 -14.06 8.11 2.61
N GLY A 133 -13.40 9.26 2.74
CA GLY A 133 -13.40 10.13 3.93
C GLY A 133 -14.23 11.41 3.79
N ALA A 134 -14.57 11.80 2.56
CA ALA A 134 -15.29 13.04 2.29
C ALA A 134 -16.68 13.04 2.92
N LEU A 135 -17.01 14.15 3.58
CA LEU A 135 -18.35 14.43 4.06
C LEU A 135 -19.22 14.92 2.89
N SER A 136 -19.83 13.99 2.15
CA SER A 136 -20.77 14.37 1.09
C SER A 136 -22.08 14.88 1.67
N ILE A 137 -22.57 16.00 1.14
CA ILE A 137 -23.86 16.59 1.56
C ILE A 137 -24.98 15.61 1.24
N GLY A 138 -24.94 14.97 0.08
CA GLY A 138 -25.92 13.98 -0.35
C GLY A 138 -25.96 12.70 0.50
N ASP A 139 -24.84 12.31 1.11
CA ASP A 139 -24.78 11.18 2.06
C ASP A 139 -25.36 11.54 3.44
N SER A 140 -25.37 12.83 3.78
CA SER A 140 -25.93 13.33 5.03
C SER A 140 -27.41 13.71 4.89
N ILE A 141 -27.82 14.18 3.70
CA ILE A 141 -29.16 14.65 3.39
C ILE A 141 -29.64 13.96 2.10
N PRO A 142 -30.17 12.71 2.20
CA PRO A 142 -30.44 11.88 1.02
C PRO A 142 -31.43 12.46 0.01
N TRP A 143 -32.38 13.30 0.45
CA TRP A 143 -33.41 13.87 -0.44
C TRP A 143 -32.87 14.93 -1.41
N ILE A 144 -31.70 15.52 -1.15
CA ILE A 144 -31.01 16.43 -2.09
C ILE A 144 -29.83 15.77 -2.81
N ASN A 145 -29.60 14.47 -2.62
CA ASN A 145 -28.45 13.76 -3.19
C ASN A 145 -28.37 13.89 -4.73
N PHE A 146 -29.51 14.03 -5.41
CA PHE A 146 -29.56 14.17 -6.86
C PHE A 146 -29.00 15.52 -7.38
N LEU A 147 -28.92 16.54 -6.52
CA LEU A 147 -28.39 17.86 -6.89
C LEU A 147 -26.86 17.87 -7.02
N ASP A 148 -26.16 16.93 -6.36
CA ASP A 148 -24.70 16.84 -6.38
C ASP A 148 -24.03 18.20 -6.08
N LEU A 149 -24.46 18.87 -4.99
CA LEU A 149 -24.08 20.25 -4.65
C LEU A 149 -22.56 20.43 -4.52
N ASP A 150 -21.91 19.39 -4.03
CA ASP A 150 -20.48 19.22 -3.80
C ASP A 150 -19.74 18.71 -5.06
N GLY A 151 -20.46 18.30 -6.11
CA GLY A 151 -19.91 17.78 -7.37
C GLY A 151 -19.26 16.40 -7.27
N TYR A 152 -19.27 15.79 -6.09
CA TYR A 152 -18.58 14.54 -5.81
C TYR A 152 -19.16 13.35 -6.58
N ILE A 153 -20.48 13.27 -6.81
CA ILE A 153 -21.06 12.16 -7.59
C ILE A 153 -20.53 12.18 -9.02
N LYS A 154 -20.44 13.36 -9.65
CA LYS A 154 -19.84 13.51 -10.98
C LYS A 154 -18.39 13.05 -10.99
N MET A 155 -17.59 13.45 -10.01
CA MET A 155 -16.18 13.06 -9.90
C MET A 155 -16.02 11.56 -9.65
N MET A 156 -16.77 10.99 -8.70
CA MET A 156 -16.78 9.56 -8.42
C MET A 156 -17.14 8.72 -9.65
N LYS A 157 -18.11 9.16 -10.47
CA LYS A 157 -18.46 8.50 -11.74
C LYS A 157 -17.31 8.55 -12.76
N ALA A 158 -16.59 9.66 -12.84
CA ALA A 158 -15.43 9.78 -13.73
C ALA A 158 -14.30 8.85 -13.28
N LEU A 159 -14.00 8.82 -11.98
CA LEU A 159 -13.02 7.91 -11.38
C LEU A 159 -13.39 6.44 -11.58
N SER A 160 -14.66 6.10 -11.35
CA SER A 160 -15.21 4.77 -11.56
C SER A 160 -14.93 4.26 -12.98
N LYS A 161 -15.14 5.08 -14.01
CA LYS A 161 -14.82 4.71 -15.40
C LYS A 161 -13.34 4.43 -15.63
N LYS A 162 -12.44 5.21 -15.00
CA LYS A 162 -10.99 5.00 -15.12
C LYS A 162 -10.57 3.66 -14.49
N PHE A 163 -11.05 3.38 -13.26
CA PHE A 163 -10.82 2.10 -12.60
C PHE A 163 -11.41 0.94 -13.37
N ASP A 164 -12.63 1.11 -13.92
CA ASP A 164 -13.30 0.06 -14.66
C ASP A 164 -12.47 -0.37 -15.88
N ARG A 165 -12.01 0.59 -16.69
CA ARG A 165 -11.13 0.32 -17.83
C ARG A 165 -9.83 -0.39 -17.40
N PHE A 166 -9.21 0.09 -16.32
CA PHE A 166 -7.97 -0.49 -15.81
C PHE A 166 -8.17 -1.93 -15.32
N LEU A 167 -9.18 -2.15 -14.49
CA LEU A 167 -9.45 -3.45 -13.88
C LEU A 167 -9.97 -4.46 -14.90
N GLU A 168 -10.74 -4.06 -15.91
CA GLU A 168 -11.10 -4.94 -17.02
C GLU A 168 -9.85 -5.45 -17.76
N HIS A 169 -8.91 -4.57 -18.09
CA HIS A 169 -7.64 -4.98 -18.70
C HIS A 169 -6.85 -5.95 -17.82
N VAL A 170 -6.76 -5.67 -16.51
CA VAL A 170 -6.12 -6.59 -15.56
C VAL A 170 -6.79 -7.96 -15.62
N LEU A 171 -8.13 -8.01 -15.53
CA LEU A 171 -8.85 -9.28 -15.52
C LEU A 171 -8.71 -10.04 -16.85
N ASP A 172 -8.68 -9.32 -17.99
CA ASP A 172 -8.48 -9.93 -19.30
C ASP A 172 -7.08 -10.54 -19.44
N GLU A 173 -6.04 -9.84 -19.00
CA GLU A 173 -4.66 -10.36 -18.98
C GLU A 173 -4.54 -11.64 -18.14
N HIS A 174 -5.20 -11.70 -16.98
CA HIS A 174 -5.18 -12.89 -16.13
C HIS A 174 -6.01 -14.03 -16.72
N ASN A 175 -7.15 -13.72 -17.35
CA ASN A 175 -7.95 -14.72 -18.06
C ASN A 175 -7.22 -15.32 -19.27
N GLU A 176 -6.49 -14.52 -20.05
CA GLU A 176 -5.68 -14.99 -21.16
C GLU A 176 -4.55 -15.90 -20.68
N ARG A 177 -3.88 -15.53 -19.58
CA ARG A 177 -2.82 -16.33 -18.95
C ARG A 177 -3.29 -17.71 -18.47
N ARG A 178 -4.55 -17.80 -18.02
CA ARG A 178 -5.20 -19.01 -17.52
C ARG A 178 -5.81 -19.89 -18.62
N ARG A 179 -6.09 -19.30 -19.79
CA ARG A 179 -6.86 -19.96 -20.86
C ARG A 179 -6.18 -21.23 -21.35
N GLY A 180 -6.92 -22.34 -21.35
CA GLY A 180 -6.45 -23.63 -21.86
C GLY A 180 -5.48 -24.39 -20.96
N MET A 181 -5.34 -23.99 -19.68
CA MET A 181 -4.52 -24.69 -18.69
C MET A 181 -5.42 -25.39 -17.66
N GLU A 182 -5.49 -26.72 -17.67
CA GLU A 182 -6.33 -27.50 -16.74
C GLU A 182 -5.90 -27.36 -15.27
N ASP A 183 -4.59 -27.38 -15.00
CA ASP A 183 -4.01 -27.29 -13.65
C ASP A 183 -3.30 -25.96 -13.39
N TYR A 184 -3.97 -24.84 -13.73
CA TYR A 184 -3.38 -23.51 -13.51
C TYR A 184 -3.17 -23.23 -12.02
N VAL A 185 -1.91 -23.00 -11.64
CA VAL A 185 -1.55 -22.58 -10.28
C VAL A 185 -1.60 -21.06 -10.19
N ALA A 186 -2.45 -20.53 -9.30
CA ALA A 186 -2.59 -19.10 -9.07
C ALA A 186 -1.26 -18.46 -8.61
N LYS A 187 -0.86 -17.39 -9.30
CA LYS A 187 0.41 -16.68 -9.05
C LYS A 187 0.22 -15.45 -8.17
N ASP A 188 -0.92 -14.78 -8.29
CA ASP A 188 -1.27 -13.53 -7.60
C ASP A 188 -2.71 -13.60 -7.05
N MET A 189 -3.14 -12.57 -6.32
CA MET A 189 -4.48 -12.58 -5.72
C MET A 189 -5.60 -12.46 -6.76
N VAL A 190 -5.35 -11.84 -7.93
CA VAL A 190 -6.34 -11.79 -9.01
C VAL A 190 -6.63 -13.20 -9.52
N ASP A 191 -5.59 -14.00 -9.76
CA ASP A 191 -5.76 -15.41 -10.13
C ASP A 191 -6.60 -16.19 -9.10
N VAL A 192 -6.32 -16.00 -7.81
CA VAL A 192 -7.08 -16.65 -6.72
C VAL A 192 -8.55 -16.21 -6.74
N LEU A 193 -8.81 -14.90 -6.87
CA LEU A 193 -10.18 -14.38 -6.92
C LEU A 193 -10.95 -14.88 -8.14
N LEU A 194 -10.28 -15.00 -9.30
CA LEU A 194 -10.90 -15.54 -10.50
C LEU A 194 -11.19 -17.03 -10.36
N GLN A 195 -10.27 -17.82 -9.77
CA GLN A 195 -10.53 -19.24 -9.46
C GLN A 195 -11.71 -19.40 -8.49
N LEU A 196 -11.81 -18.54 -7.47
CA LEU A 196 -12.97 -18.51 -6.56
C LEU A 196 -14.24 -18.11 -7.30
N ALA A 197 -14.18 -17.16 -8.24
CA ALA A 197 -15.32 -16.76 -9.05
C ALA A 197 -15.84 -17.89 -9.98
N ASP A 198 -14.96 -18.79 -10.39
CA ASP A 198 -15.29 -19.97 -11.19
C ASP A 198 -15.86 -21.14 -10.35
N ASP A 199 -15.76 -21.10 -9.00
CA ASP A 199 -16.25 -22.15 -8.11
C ASP A 199 -17.80 -22.13 -7.99
N PRO A 200 -18.50 -23.17 -8.46
CA PRO A 200 -19.96 -23.23 -8.38
C PRO A 200 -20.49 -23.45 -6.95
N ASN A 201 -19.62 -23.80 -5.98
CA ASN A 201 -20.02 -24.12 -4.62
C ASN A 201 -20.08 -22.92 -3.67
N LEU A 202 -19.83 -21.70 -4.17
CA LEU A 202 -19.97 -20.48 -3.36
C LEU A 202 -21.43 -20.24 -2.94
N GLU A 203 -21.65 -19.88 -1.67
CA GLU A 203 -22.97 -19.50 -1.13
C GLU A 203 -23.57 -18.33 -1.92
N VAL A 204 -22.72 -17.36 -2.29
CA VAL A 204 -23.06 -16.26 -3.19
C VAL A 204 -22.01 -16.18 -4.30
N LYS A 205 -22.45 -16.30 -5.55
CA LYS A 205 -21.55 -16.23 -6.70
C LYS A 205 -20.75 -14.93 -6.70
N LEU A 206 -19.42 -15.05 -6.81
CA LEU A 206 -18.52 -13.90 -6.96
C LEU A 206 -18.52 -13.46 -8.42
N GLU A 207 -19.37 -12.50 -8.75
CA GLU A 207 -19.43 -11.94 -10.09
C GLU A 207 -18.16 -11.13 -10.42
N ARG A 208 -17.90 -10.93 -11.73
CA ARG A 208 -16.72 -10.19 -12.23
C ARG A 208 -16.56 -8.81 -11.60
N HIS A 209 -17.66 -8.08 -11.41
CA HIS A 209 -17.62 -6.76 -10.74
C HIS A 209 -17.22 -6.87 -9.26
N GLY A 210 -17.56 -7.98 -8.60
CA GLY A 210 -17.09 -8.29 -7.24
C GLY A 210 -15.58 -8.54 -7.21
N VAL A 211 -15.03 -9.27 -8.19
CA VAL A 211 -13.56 -9.43 -8.32
C VAL A 211 -12.88 -8.06 -8.46
N LYS A 212 -13.38 -7.18 -9.33
CA LYS A 212 -12.88 -5.80 -9.46
C LYS A 212 -12.97 -5.01 -8.16
N ALA A 213 -14.08 -5.15 -7.43
CA ALA A 213 -14.28 -4.49 -6.15
C ALA A 213 -13.29 -4.94 -5.07
N PHE A 214 -12.91 -6.23 -5.05
CA PHE A 214 -11.90 -6.75 -4.12
C PHE A 214 -10.51 -6.24 -4.45
N ILE A 215 -10.14 -6.24 -5.74
CA ILE A 215 -8.85 -5.71 -6.20
C ILE A 215 -8.70 -4.25 -5.76
N LEU A 216 -9.75 -3.44 -5.97
CA LEU A 216 -9.76 -2.04 -5.55
C LEU A 216 -9.58 -1.89 -4.02
N ASP A 217 -10.30 -2.67 -3.22
CA ASP A 217 -10.18 -2.65 -1.76
C ASP A 217 -8.77 -2.97 -1.26
N PHE A 218 -8.12 -3.96 -1.89
CA PHE A 218 -6.78 -4.38 -1.48
C PHE A 218 -5.71 -3.37 -1.86
N ILE A 219 -5.74 -2.86 -3.09
CA ILE A 219 -4.76 -1.85 -3.53
C ILE A 219 -4.94 -0.58 -2.72
N ALA A 220 -6.17 -0.06 -2.61
CA ALA A 220 -6.41 1.14 -1.81
C ALA A 220 -5.97 0.92 -0.36
N GLY A 221 -6.56 -0.04 0.34
CA GLY A 221 -6.28 -0.27 1.76
C GLY A 221 -4.81 -0.59 2.08
N GLY A 222 -4.10 -1.26 1.18
CA GLY A 222 -2.71 -1.69 1.37
C GLY A 222 -1.64 -0.64 1.06
N THR A 223 -2.01 0.51 0.48
CA THR A 223 -1.05 1.57 0.10
C THR A 223 -0.90 2.62 1.20
N ASP A 224 -1.86 3.54 1.31
CA ASP A 224 -1.71 4.78 2.08
C ASP A 224 -1.52 4.50 3.58
N THR A 225 -2.24 3.51 4.11
CA THR A 225 -2.30 3.28 5.55
C THR A 225 -0.97 2.88 6.19
N SER A 226 -0.15 2.10 5.47
CA SER A 226 1.15 1.66 5.98
C SER A 226 2.19 2.78 5.87
N ALA A 227 2.15 3.54 4.76
CA ALA A 227 3.06 4.65 4.52
C ALA A 227 2.86 5.77 5.56
N VAL A 228 1.61 6.18 5.80
CA VAL A 228 1.26 7.22 6.77
C VAL A 228 1.66 6.81 8.20
N ASN A 229 1.51 5.55 8.57
CA ASN A 229 1.92 5.10 9.91
C ASN A 229 3.44 5.24 10.14
N VAL A 230 4.24 4.85 9.15
CA VAL A 230 5.70 4.97 9.22
C VAL A 230 6.13 6.45 9.20
N GLU A 231 5.46 7.28 8.41
CA GLU A 231 5.71 8.73 8.40
C GLU A 231 5.45 9.37 9.76
N TRP A 232 4.34 9.05 10.43
CA TRP A 232 4.05 9.54 11.78
C TRP A 232 5.08 9.07 12.80
N ALA A 233 5.49 7.80 12.74
CA ALA A 233 6.55 7.28 13.60
C ALA A 233 7.86 8.05 13.39
N MET A 234 8.31 8.21 12.14
CA MET A 234 9.52 8.96 11.83
C MET A 234 9.44 10.42 12.26
N SER A 235 8.28 11.06 12.10
CA SER A 235 8.05 12.45 12.51
C SER A 235 8.21 12.63 14.02
N GLU A 236 7.64 11.73 14.82
CA GLU A 236 7.81 11.76 16.29
C GLU A 236 9.24 11.46 16.73
N LEU A 237 9.91 10.51 16.05
CA LEU A 237 11.31 10.19 16.31
C LEU A 237 12.25 11.37 16.04
N LEU A 238 12.01 12.13 14.97
CA LEU A 238 12.79 13.33 14.64
C LEU A 238 12.61 14.44 15.67
N ARG A 239 11.49 14.45 16.39
CA ARG A 239 11.27 15.36 17.51
C ARG A 239 11.92 14.91 18.81
N LYS A 240 12.33 13.64 18.88
CA LYS A 240 12.87 12.97 20.06
C LYS A 240 14.08 12.08 19.72
N PRO A 241 15.25 12.68 19.42
CA PRO A 241 16.46 11.95 19.04
C PRO A 241 16.88 10.85 20.03
N GLU A 242 16.58 11.02 21.32
CA GLU A 242 16.85 10.04 22.38
C GLU A 242 16.14 8.70 22.15
N ILE A 243 15.00 8.70 21.46
CA ILE A 243 14.28 7.48 21.08
C ILE A 243 15.00 6.78 19.93
N ILE A 244 15.54 7.55 18.97
CA ILE A 244 16.34 7.01 17.85
C ILE A 244 17.59 6.32 18.40
N GLU A 245 18.27 6.91 19.39
CA GLU A 245 19.46 6.32 20.02
C GLU A 245 19.16 4.93 20.61
N LYS A 246 18.09 4.81 21.42
CA LYS A 246 17.66 3.52 21.98
C LYS A 246 17.26 2.50 20.92
N ALA A 247 16.60 2.95 19.85
CA ALA A 247 16.25 2.09 18.72
C ALA A 247 17.51 1.56 18.02
N ASN A 248 18.51 2.41 17.82
CA ASN A 248 19.79 2.04 17.23
C ASN A 248 20.58 1.09 18.13
N GLU A 249 20.53 1.24 19.46
CA GLU A 249 21.14 0.28 20.38
C GLU A 249 20.52 -1.12 20.23
N GLU A 250 19.19 -1.21 20.17
CA GLU A 250 18.48 -2.48 19.94
C GLU A 250 18.85 -3.09 18.59
N LEU A 251 18.77 -2.30 17.50
CA LEU A 251 19.07 -2.75 16.15
C LEU A 251 20.52 -3.21 16.00
N ASN A 252 21.48 -2.46 16.54
CA ASN A 252 22.89 -2.85 16.52
C ASN A 252 23.14 -4.13 17.32
N ARG A 253 22.47 -4.31 18.47
CA ARG A 253 22.61 -5.51 19.30
C ARG A 253 22.04 -6.76 18.63
N VAL A 254 20.88 -6.66 18.00
CA VAL A 254 20.11 -7.81 17.48
C VAL A 254 20.51 -8.14 16.04
N ILE A 255 20.72 -7.13 15.20
CA ILE A 255 20.93 -7.29 13.76
C ILE A 255 22.42 -7.19 13.41
N GLY A 256 23.17 -6.34 14.10
CA GLY A 256 24.54 -5.98 13.76
C GLY A 256 24.59 -5.02 12.56
N LYS A 257 25.78 -4.89 11.94
CA LYS A 257 26.03 -3.95 10.82
C LYS A 257 26.25 -4.64 9.46
N GLU A 258 26.20 -5.97 9.43
CA GLU A 258 26.59 -6.76 8.26
C GLU A 258 25.43 -7.09 7.31
N ARG A 259 24.18 -6.85 7.74
CA ARG A 259 22.98 -7.21 6.98
C ARG A 259 21.81 -6.26 7.27
N TRP A 260 20.82 -6.28 6.40
CA TRP A 260 19.54 -5.60 6.60
C TRP A 260 18.61 -6.37 7.55
N VAL A 261 17.62 -5.67 8.10
CA VAL A 261 16.58 -6.26 8.96
C VAL A 261 15.68 -7.15 8.10
N GLN A 262 15.47 -8.39 8.55
CA GLN A 262 14.56 -9.35 7.92
C GLN A 262 13.26 -9.47 8.72
N GLU A 263 12.19 -9.93 8.07
CA GLU A 263 10.89 -10.10 8.73
C GLU A 263 10.94 -11.03 9.96
N THR A 264 11.84 -12.02 9.94
CA THR A 264 12.03 -12.97 11.04
C THR A 264 12.69 -12.34 12.26
N ASP A 265 13.39 -11.21 12.10
CA ASP A 265 14.07 -10.53 13.20
C ASP A 265 13.11 -9.70 14.06
N ILE A 266 11.97 -9.28 13.51
CA ILE A 266 11.03 -8.33 14.13
C ILE A 266 10.56 -8.79 15.51
N VAL A 267 10.43 -10.10 15.73
CA VAL A 267 10.05 -10.66 17.03
C VAL A 267 11.07 -10.36 18.14
N ASN A 268 12.32 -10.10 17.77
CA ASN A 268 13.44 -9.79 18.65
C ASN A 268 13.72 -8.28 18.75
N LEU A 269 12.84 -7.43 18.20
CA LEU A 269 12.93 -5.96 18.22
C LEU A 269 11.79 -5.34 19.05
N PRO A 270 11.69 -5.61 20.36
CA PRO A 270 10.60 -5.14 21.20
C PRO A 270 10.50 -3.60 21.26
N TYR A 271 11.61 -2.87 21.19
CA TYR A 271 11.59 -1.41 21.21
C TYR A 271 11.09 -0.83 19.89
N ILE A 272 11.50 -1.38 18.75
CA ILE A 272 10.91 -1.00 17.44
C ILE A 272 9.40 -1.26 17.42
N ASN A 273 8.96 -2.41 17.94
CA ASN A 273 7.54 -2.71 18.06
C ASN A 273 6.81 -1.74 18.99
N ALA A 274 7.46 -1.29 20.07
CA ALA A 274 6.91 -0.30 20.99
C ALA A 274 6.75 1.08 20.32
N ILE A 275 7.71 1.51 19.49
CA ILE A 275 7.62 2.75 18.71
C ILE A 275 6.40 2.70 17.77
N ILE A 276 6.21 1.57 17.07
CA ILE A 276 5.08 1.40 16.14
C ILE A 276 3.74 1.43 16.87
N LYS A 277 3.63 0.72 18.01
CA LYS A 277 2.42 0.76 18.85
C LYS A 277 2.14 2.17 19.35
N GLU A 278 3.17 2.91 19.74
CA GLU A 278 3.04 4.30 20.19
C GLU A 278 2.62 5.24 19.06
N ALA A 279 3.16 5.06 17.86
CA ALA A 279 2.71 5.78 16.67
C ALA A 279 1.26 5.44 16.32
N MET A 280 0.85 4.18 16.42
CA MET A 280 -0.55 3.77 16.21
C MET A 280 -1.51 4.31 17.28
N ARG A 281 -1.04 4.48 18.52
CA ARG A 281 -1.82 5.04 19.64
C ARG A 281 -2.01 6.55 19.46
N LEU A 282 -0.91 7.27 19.25
CA LEU A 282 -0.90 8.72 19.17
C LEU A 282 -1.39 9.20 17.80
N HIS A 283 -1.02 8.53 16.71
CA HIS A 283 -1.40 8.92 15.35
C HIS A 283 -2.15 7.78 14.65
N PRO A 284 -3.36 7.42 15.13
CA PRO A 284 -4.14 6.36 14.50
C PRO A 284 -4.56 6.83 13.11
N VAL A 285 -4.05 6.15 12.08
CA VAL A 285 -4.27 6.50 10.66
C VAL A 285 -5.76 6.70 10.34
N VAL A 286 -6.66 5.89 10.92
CA VAL A 286 -8.12 6.03 10.74
C VAL A 286 -8.75 6.38 12.10
N PRO A 287 -8.77 7.66 12.50
CA PRO A 287 -9.03 8.07 13.89
C PRO A 287 -10.45 7.75 14.41
N MET A 288 -11.43 7.59 13.52
CA MET A 288 -12.82 7.22 13.85
C MET A 288 -13.21 5.80 13.42
N LEU A 289 -12.25 5.01 12.93
CA LEU A 289 -12.47 3.78 12.16
C LEU A 289 -13.43 4.01 10.98
N VAL A 290 -13.70 2.95 10.21
CA VAL A 290 -14.73 3.01 9.17
C VAL A 290 -16.11 2.97 9.85
N PRO A 291 -17.08 3.84 9.49
CA PRO A 291 -18.39 3.94 10.14
C PRO A 291 -19.17 2.63 10.20
N ARG A 292 -19.80 2.35 11.34
CA ARG A 292 -20.72 1.21 11.53
C ARG A 292 -22.17 1.68 11.40
N LEU A 293 -23.07 0.75 11.08
CA LEU A 293 -24.51 0.99 11.06
C LEU A 293 -25.22 -0.05 11.93
N CYS A 294 -26.04 0.43 12.86
CA CYS A 294 -26.89 -0.41 13.69
C CYS A 294 -27.98 -1.08 12.82
N ARG A 295 -28.10 -2.40 12.89
CA ARG A 295 -28.97 -3.20 12.01
C ARG A 295 -30.36 -3.46 12.60
N GLU A 296 -30.50 -3.31 13.90
CA GLU A 296 -31.69 -3.58 14.71
C GLU A 296 -31.70 -2.62 15.92
N ASP A 297 -32.87 -2.39 16.51
CA ASP A 297 -32.95 -1.59 17.73
C ASP A 297 -32.22 -2.33 18.87
N CYS A 298 -31.41 -1.61 19.66
CA CYS A 298 -30.71 -2.19 20.79
C CYS A 298 -30.52 -1.17 21.92
N LYS A 299 -30.01 -1.64 23.06
CA LYS A 299 -29.61 -0.80 24.18
C LYS A 299 -28.11 -0.89 24.42
N ILE A 300 -27.47 0.24 24.67
CA ILE A 300 -26.08 0.31 25.16
C ILE A 300 -26.08 1.14 26.44
N GLY A 301 -25.85 0.48 27.58
CA GLY A 301 -26.09 1.10 28.88
C GLY A 301 -27.55 1.53 29.00
N ASP A 302 -27.78 2.79 29.36
CA ASP A 302 -29.12 3.36 29.52
C ASP A 302 -29.66 4.02 28.23
N TYR A 303 -28.93 3.91 27.11
CA TYR A 303 -29.33 4.54 25.84
C TYR A 303 -30.05 3.55 24.92
N ASP A 304 -31.23 3.94 24.45
CA ASP A 304 -31.91 3.32 23.31
C ASP A 304 -31.22 3.73 22.01
N ILE A 305 -30.77 2.74 21.23
CA ILE A 305 -30.10 2.94 19.94
C ILE A 305 -31.00 2.39 18.82
N PRO A 306 -31.69 3.27 18.07
CA PRO A 306 -32.53 2.86 16.96
C PRO A 306 -31.74 2.19 15.82
N ARG A 307 -32.39 1.28 15.12
CA ARG A 307 -31.94 0.74 13.84
C ARG A 307 -31.61 1.87 12.87
N GLY A 308 -30.50 1.73 12.15
CA GLY A 308 -30.02 2.74 11.23
C GLY A 308 -29.13 3.82 11.88
N THR A 309 -28.95 3.79 13.20
CA THR A 309 -27.98 4.66 13.87
C THR A 309 -26.57 4.39 13.35
N ARG A 310 -25.87 5.46 12.93
CA ARG A 310 -24.45 5.41 12.58
C ARG A 310 -23.61 5.47 13.83
N ALA A 311 -22.65 4.56 13.97
CA ALA A 311 -21.69 4.57 15.07
C ALA A 311 -20.27 4.80 14.55
N LEU A 312 -19.59 5.79 15.13
CA LEU A 312 -18.19 6.14 14.90
C LEU A 312 -17.41 5.78 16.16
N VAL A 313 -16.35 4.99 16.04
CA VAL A 313 -15.52 4.61 17.20
C VAL A 313 -14.24 5.43 17.14
N SER A 314 -14.17 6.48 17.96
CA SER A 314 -12.99 7.35 18.02
C SER A 314 -11.83 6.65 18.73
N VAL A 315 -10.97 5.99 17.97
CA VAL A 315 -9.72 5.42 18.48
C VAL A 315 -8.69 6.51 18.81
N TRP A 316 -8.80 7.67 18.17
CA TRP A 316 -8.02 8.86 18.52
C TRP A 316 -8.29 9.31 19.97
N THR A 317 -9.57 9.35 20.38
CA THR A 317 -9.93 9.71 21.76
C THR A 317 -9.49 8.63 22.75
N ILE A 318 -9.73 7.35 22.43
CA ILE A 318 -9.29 6.22 23.26
C ILE A 318 -7.77 6.24 23.46
N GLY A 319 -7.01 6.52 22.40
CA GLY A 319 -5.56 6.62 22.44
C GLY A 319 -5.07 7.80 23.28
N ARG A 320 -5.90 8.81 23.56
CA ARG A 320 -5.54 10.03 24.29
C ARG A 320 -6.25 10.21 25.63
N ASP A 321 -6.95 9.19 26.08
CA ASP A 321 -7.67 9.24 27.36
C ASP A 321 -6.66 9.22 28.53
N PRO A 322 -6.58 10.27 29.37
CA PRO A 322 -5.65 10.33 30.50
C PRO A 322 -5.94 9.28 31.59
N GLU A 323 -7.16 8.76 31.67
CA GLU A 323 -7.52 7.70 32.62
C GLU A 323 -6.93 6.33 32.19
N ILE A 324 -6.72 6.16 30.88
CA ILE A 324 -6.12 4.94 30.29
C ILE A 324 -4.60 5.12 30.13
N TRP A 325 -4.17 6.32 29.74
CA TRP A 325 -2.81 6.66 29.38
C TRP A 325 -2.33 7.86 30.19
N GLY A 326 -1.48 7.64 31.21
CA GLY A 326 -1.05 8.71 32.14
C GLY A 326 -0.65 10.05 31.47
N ASP A 327 0.38 10.05 30.62
CA ASP A 327 0.75 11.18 29.76
C ASP A 327 0.28 10.89 28.31
N PRO A 328 -0.99 11.19 27.96
CA PRO A 328 -1.60 10.70 26.73
C PRO A 328 -1.08 11.40 25.48
N ASN A 329 -0.64 12.65 25.59
CA ASN A 329 -0.13 13.43 24.47
C ASN A 329 1.38 13.28 24.28
N GLU A 330 2.08 12.59 25.21
CA GLU A 330 3.50 12.34 25.08
C GLU A 330 3.74 11.12 24.19
N PHE A 331 4.61 11.26 23.18
CA PHE A 331 5.18 10.12 22.47
C PHE A 331 6.25 9.44 23.35
N ARG A 332 5.89 8.29 23.92
CA ARG A 332 6.71 7.50 24.86
C ARG A 332 6.57 5.99 24.61
N PRO A 333 7.38 5.40 23.70
CA PRO A 333 7.36 3.98 23.37
C PRO A 333 7.49 3.05 24.58
N GLU A 334 8.22 3.47 25.63
CA GLU A 334 8.46 2.70 26.86
C GLU A 334 7.16 2.24 27.52
N ARG A 335 6.03 2.90 27.26
CA ARG A 335 4.72 2.47 27.80
C ARG A 335 4.28 1.09 27.33
N PHE A 336 4.86 0.57 26.25
CA PHE A 336 4.56 -0.75 25.68
C PHE A 336 5.63 -1.80 25.97
N LEU A 337 6.77 -1.43 26.57
CA LEU A 337 7.80 -2.40 26.93
C LEU A 337 7.32 -3.28 28.09
N GLY A 338 7.48 -4.59 27.94
CA GLY A 338 7.04 -5.57 28.94
C GLY A 338 5.53 -5.68 29.12
N LYS A 339 4.72 -5.10 28.22
CA LYS A 339 3.26 -5.23 28.22
C LYS A 339 2.76 -6.14 27.11
N GLU A 340 1.70 -6.88 27.43
CA GLU A 340 1.02 -7.79 26.50
C GLU A 340 0.07 -7.06 25.53
N THR A 341 -0.28 -5.79 25.80
CA THR A 341 -1.19 -4.98 24.96
C THR A 341 -0.76 -5.05 23.48
N ASP A 342 -1.68 -5.49 22.62
CA ASP A 342 -1.47 -5.66 21.19
C ASP A 342 -2.41 -4.79 20.34
N VAL A 343 -2.24 -4.88 19.02
CA VAL A 343 -3.00 -4.11 18.03
C VAL A 343 -4.00 -4.98 17.26
N LYS A 344 -4.17 -6.24 17.67
CA LYS A 344 -4.97 -7.27 17.00
C LYS A 344 -6.42 -7.29 17.49
N GLY A 345 -6.88 -6.19 18.07
CA GLY A 345 -8.28 -5.92 18.35
C GLY A 345 -8.84 -6.60 19.60
N GLN A 346 -7.99 -7.19 20.45
CA GLN A 346 -8.42 -7.73 21.75
C GLN A 346 -8.29 -6.72 22.89
N ASP A 347 -7.28 -5.84 22.80
CA ASP A 347 -7.03 -4.77 23.76
C ASP A 347 -7.74 -3.49 23.31
N PHE A 348 -8.75 -3.09 24.08
CA PHE A 348 -9.68 -2.03 23.67
C PHE A 348 -9.13 -0.63 23.88
N GLU A 349 -8.02 -0.52 24.60
CA GLU A 349 -7.19 0.68 24.73
C GLU A 349 -6.39 0.98 23.45
N LEU A 350 -6.15 0.00 22.57
CA LEU A 350 -5.35 0.16 21.36
C LEU A 350 -5.97 -0.57 20.15
N LEU A 351 -6.74 0.17 19.34
CA LEU A 351 -7.55 -0.39 18.26
C LEU A 351 -7.23 0.16 16.84
N PRO A 352 -5.95 0.27 16.42
CA PRO A 352 -5.62 0.88 15.12
C PRO A 352 -6.19 0.11 13.92
N PHE A 353 -6.45 -1.18 14.06
CA PHE A 353 -7.06 -2.03 13.03
C PHE A 353 -8.56 -2.31 13.29
N GLY A 354 -9.14 -1.69 14.31
CA GLY A 354 -10.49 -1.98 14.82
C GLY A 354 -10.59 -3.32 15.54
N SER A 355 -11.83 -3.78 15.73
CA SER A 355 -12.14 -5.07 16.39
C SER A 355 -13.44 -5.67 15.84
N GLY A 356 -13.71 -6.92 16.22
CA GLY A 356 -14.89 -7.67 15.84
C GLY A 356 -14.92 -8.07 14.37
N ARG A 357 -16.13 -8.32 13.84
CA ARG A 357 -16.34 -8.83 12.47
C ARG A 357 -15.73 -7.96 11.38
N ARG A 358 -15.76 -6.64 11.54
CA ARG A 358 -15.26 -5.67 10.54
C ARG A 358 -13.85 -5.17 10.84
N MET A 359 -13.08 -5.86 11.69
CA MET A 359 -11.66 -5.57 11.89
C MET A 359 -10.91 -5.64 10.54
N CYS A 360 -9.85 -4.85 10.34
CA CYS A 360 -9.07 -4.88 9.10
C CYS A 360 -8.64 -6.32 8.73
N PRO A 361 -8.92 -6.83 7.52
CA PRO A 361 -8.42 -8.14 7.09
C PRO A 361 -6.92 -8.12 6.75
N GLY A 362 -6.40 -6.98 6.30
CA GLY A 362 -5.02 -6.81 5.86
C GLY A 362 -4.02 -6.53 6.98
N TYR A 363 -4.43 -6.52 8.25
CA TYR A 363 -3.55 -6.19 9.38
C TYR A 363 -2.25 -7.03 9.43
N PRO A 364 -2.21 -8.34 9.08
CA PRO A 364 -0.97 -9.10 9.16
C PRO A 364 0.04 -8.65 8.11
N LEU A 365 -0.42 -8.23 6.93
CA LEU A 365 0.43 -7.65 5.88
C LEU A 365 0.89 -6.24 6.29
N GLY A 366 -0.05 -5.40 6.75
CA GLY A 366 0.25 -4.02 7.18
C GLY A 366 1.33 -3.99 8.26
N LEU A 367 1.25 -4.88 9.26
CA LEU A 367 2.29 -4.99 10.29
C LEU A 367 3.66 -5.33 9.70
N LYS A 368 3.75 -6.30 8.79
CA LYS A 368 5.02 -6.67 8.15
C LYS A 368 5.64 -5.50 7.37
N VAL A 369 4.83 -4.75 6.63
CA VAL A 369 5.30 -3.58 5.86
C VAL A 369 5.76 -2.48 6.82
N VAL A 370 4.93 -2.07 7.78
CA VAL A 370 5.26 -1.02 8.76
C VAL A 370 6.51 -1.36 9.57
N GLN A 371 6.57 -2.57 10.13
CA GLN A 371 7.70 -3.04 10.94
C GLN A 371 8.99 -3.12 10.12
N GLY A 372 8.92 -3.70 8.93
CA GLY A 372 10.08 -3.81 8.05
C GLY A 372 10.59 -2.45 7.58
N SER A 373 9.68 -1.53 7.23
CA SER A 373 10.03 -0.17 6.80
C SER A 373 10.71 0.60 7.92
N LEU A 374 10.06 0.73 9.09
CA LEU A 374 10.62 1.52 10.19
C LEU A 374 11.96 0.95 10.67
N ALA A 375 12.05 -0.37 10.84
CA ALA A 375 13.28 -1.00 11.30
C ALA A 375 14.45 -0.76 10.33
N ASN A 376 14.25 -0.95 9.02
CA ASN A 376 15.31 -0.73 8.04
C ASN A 376 15.65 0.75 7.84
N LEU A 377 14.68 1.66 7.98
CA LEU A 377 14.94 3.10 7.94
C LEU A 377 15.87 3.51 9.08
N LEU A 378 15.55 3.15 10.32
CA LEU A 378 16.38 3.48 11.48
C LEU A 378 17.74 2.77 11.45
N HIS A 379 17.77 1.53 10.96
CA HIS A 379 19.00 0.73 10.90
C HIS A 379 19.97 1.17 9.81
N GLY A 380 19.46 1.54 8.64
CA GLY A 380 20.27 1.84 7.46
C GLY A 380 20.82 3.25 7.41
N PHE A 381 20.18 4.18 8.13
CA PHE A 381 20.33 5.60 7.87
C PHE A 381 20.31 6.43 9.15
N GLU A 382 21.14 7.46 9.14
CA GLU A 382 21.06 8.55 10.08
C GLU A 382 20.12 9.62 9.54
N TRP A 383 19.20 10.07 10.40
CA TRP A 383 18.11 10.98 10.05
C TRP A 383 18.27 12.30 10.78
N LYS A 384 18.14 13.42 10.05
CA LYS A 384 18.07 14.75 10.64
C LYS A 384 17.07 15.63 9.90
N LEU A 385 16.55 16.63 10.59
CA LEU A 385 15.73 17.68 9.99
C LEU A 385 16.59 18.52 9.02
N PRO A 386 15.99 19.08 7.96
CA PRO A 386 16.72 19.90 7.01
C PRO A 386 17.11 21.28 7.54
N GLY A 387 18.21 21.80 6.97
CA GLY A 387 18.69 23.15 7.23
C GLY A 387 19.00 23.35 8.71
N GLU A 388 18.41 24.40 9.28
CA GLU A 388 18.53 24.79 10.70
C GLU A 388 17.24 24.54 11.48
N MET A 389 16.30 23.73 10.95
CA MET A 389 15.04 23.45 11.65
C MET A 389 15.29 22.68 12.93
N ARG A 390 14.55 23.07 13.97
CA ARG A 390 14.56 22.41 15.27
C ARG A 390 13.39 21.43 15.37
N PRO A 391 13.45 20.43 16.26
CA PRO A 391 12.34 19.53 16.59
C PRO A 391 10.98 20.21 16.77
N GLU A 392 10.95 21.40 17.37
CA GLU A 392 9.71 22.13 17.67
C GLU A 392 9.09 22.79 16.44
N ASP A 393 9.89 23.00 15.38
CA ASP A 393 9.46 23.63 14.14
C ASP A 393 8.76 22.61 13.20
N LEU A 394 8.75 21.32 13.55
CA LEU A 394 8.10 20.27 12.76
C LEU A 394 6.57 20.37 12.86
N ASP A 395 5.91 20.64 11.74
CA ASP A 395 4.45 20.74 11.67
C ASP A 395 3.77 19.36 11.84
N MET A 396 3.00 19.22 12.91
CA MET A 396 2.25 18.00 13.24
C MET A 396 0.74 18.12 12.93
N GLU A 397 0.33 19.11 12.12
CA GLU A 397 -1.07 19.27 11.68
C GLU A 397 -1.49 18.09 10.79
N GLU A 398 -2.69 17.55 11.05
CA GLU A 398 -3.28 16.43 10.32
C GLU A 398 -4.16 16.94 9.16
N VAL A 399 -4.19 16.22 8.04
CA VAL A 399 -5.25 16.38 7.02
C VAL A 399 -6.47 15.59 7.47
N PHE A 400 -7.63 16.25 7.48
CA PHE A 400 -8.88 15.54 7.75
C PHE A 400 -9.32 14.69 6.55
N GLY A 401 -9.59 13.41 6.79
CA GLY A 401 -10.03 12.46 5.78
C GLY A 401 -10.39 11.11 6.40
N LEU A 402 -10.48 10.06 5.57
CA LEU A 402 -10.60 8.69 6.07
C LEU A 402 -9.30 8.29 6.76
N THR A 403 -8.18 8.62 6.12
CA THR A 403 -6.85 8.59 6.69
C THR A 403 -6.44 10.00 7.13
N THR A 404 -5.58 10.11 8.14
CA THR A 404 -5.03 11.38 8.63
C THR A 404 -3.51 11.46 8.41
N PRO A 405 -3.05 11.69 7.17
CA PRO A 405 -1.65 12.01 6.90
C PRO A 405 -1.29 13.39 7.45
N ARG A 406 0.01 13.71 7.49
CA ARG A 406 0.47 15.06 7.80
C ARG A 406 0.05 16.03 6.70
N LYS A 407 -0.36 17.25 7.09
CA LYS A 407 -0.78 18.31 6.17
C LYS A 407 0.39 18.84 5.36
N ASN A 408 1.47 19.18 6.03
CA ASN A 408 2.69 19.58 5.36
C ASN A 408 3.66 18.41 5.40
N THR A 409 3.75 17.73 4.26
CA THR A 409 4.77 16.72 3.97
C THR A 409 6.10 17.46 3.75
N PHE A 410 6.71 17.97 4.82
CA PHE A 410 8.01 18.62 4.71
C PHE A 410 9.09 17.58 4.43
N THR A 411 9.54 17.60 3.18
CA THR A 411 10.93 17.71 2.74
C THR A 411 11.99 17.49 3.83
N ASP A 412 12.83 16.48 3.60
CA ASP A 412 14.29 16.61 3.70
C ASP A 412 14.98 16.09 4.95
N LEU A 413 14.61 14.87 5.27
CA LEU A 413 15.49 13.95 5.96
C LEU A 413 16.86 13.86 5.26
N PHE A 414 17.88 14.52 5.82
CA PHE A 414 19.25 14.31 5.32
C PHE A 414 19.73 12.96 5.82
N LEU A 415 20.00 12.08 4.87
CA LEU A 415 20.77 10.88 5.08
C LEU A 415 22.24 11.30 5.31
N LEU A 416 22.71 11.32 6.55
CA LEU A 416 24.13 11.64 6.82
C LEU A 416 25.09 10.58 6.24
N GLY A 417 24.55 9.45 5.79
CA GLY A 417 25.25 8.36 5.13
C GLY A 417 24.80 7.02 5.69
N PRO A 418 25.18 5.91 5.04
CA PRO A 418 25.06 4.60 5.65
C PRO A 418 25.93 4.54 6.91
N GLN A 419 25.51 3.80 7.93
CA GLN A 419 26.46 3.40 8.97
C GLN A 419 27.61 2.63 8.28
N LEU A 420 28.85 3.08 8.53
CA LEU A 420 30.11 2.89 7.77
C LEU A 420 30.36 1.58 6.98
N PHE A 421 29.70 0.47 7.26
CA PHE A 421 29.88 -0.83 6.59
C PHE A 421 28.85 -1.17 5.49
N TYR A 422 27.69 -0.50 5.43
CA TYR A 422 26.65 -0.83 4.42
C TYR A 422 27.02 -0.48 2.98
N GLN A 423 28.06 0.34 2.76
CA GLN A 423 28.59 0.61 1.42
C GLN A 423 29.11 -0.67 0.75
N ALA A 424 29.69 -1.61 1.49
CA ALA A 424 30.30 -2.82 0.91
C ALA A 424 29.24 -3.82 0.39
N SER A 425 28.12 -4.01 1.10
CA SER A 425 27.08 -4.97 0.69
C SER A 425 26.21 -4.48 -0.48
N MET A 426 26.10 -3.16 -0.65
CA MET A 426 25.40 -2.53 -1.80
C MET A 426 26.26 -2.56 -3.07
N VAL A 427 27.57 -2.31 -2.96
CA VAL A 427 28.53 -2.29 -4.10
C VAL A 427 28.79 -3.70 -4.67
N ASP A 428 28.61 -4.76 -3.88
CA ASP A 428 28.97 -6.12 -4.28
C ASP A 428 28.12 -6.71 -5.43
N ARG A 429 27.01 -6.05 -5.80
CA ARG A 429 26.24 -6.32 -7.03
C ARG A 429 26.64 -5.46 -8.22
N GLU A 430 27.15 -4.25 -8.01
CA GLU A 430 27.64 -3.41 -9.12
C GLU A 430 28.87 -4.04 -9.78
N GLY A 431 29.77 -4.66 -8.99
CA GLY A 431 30.94 -5.38 -9.51
C GLY A 431 30.57 -6.62 -10.34
N ARG A 432 29.50 -7.35 -9.94
CA ARG A 432 29.03 -8.53 -10.68
C ARG A 432 28.17 -8.17 -11.91
N GLY A 433 27.40 -7.08 -11.85
CA GLY A 433 26.57 -6.60 -12.97
C GLY A 433 27.38 -5.94 -14.10
N ARG A 434 28.41 -5.15 -13.77
CA ARG A 434 29.30 -4.52 -14.77
C ARG A 434 30.17 -5.55 -15.48
N GLY A 435 30.71 -6.54 -14.76
CA GLY A 435 31.50 -7.63 -15.36
C GLY A 435 30.72 -8.52 -16.33
N ILE A 436 29.39 -8.60 -16.19
CA ILE A 436 28.53 -9.33 -17.13
C ILE A 436 28.20 -8.48 -18.36
N LYS A 437 27.90 -7.18 -18.20
CA LYS A 437 27.71 -6.26 -19.35
C LYS A 437 28.98 -6.13 -20.19
N GLU A 438 30.14 -5.96 -19.59
CA GLU A 438 31.42 -5.88 -20.31
C GLU A 438 31.80 -7.21 -20.99
N LYS A 439 31.51 -8.37 -20.38
CA LYS A 439 31.71 -9.68 -21.03
C LYS A 439 30.73 -9.92 -22.19
N VAL A 440 29.51 -9.37 -22.14
CA VAL A 440 28.52 -9.49 -23.21
C VAL A 440 28.84 -8.54 -24.37
N GLU A 441 29.28 -7.31 -24.09
CA GLU A 441 29.74 -6.36 -25.13
C GLU A 441 31.08 -6.77 -25.75
N GLY A 442 32.01 -7.29 -24.96
CA GLY A 442 33.28 -7.86 -25.45
C GLY A 442 33.09 -9.10 -26.32
N ARG A 443 32.07 -9.93 -26.04
CA ARG A 443 31.70 -11.08 -26.89
C ARG A 443 30.94 -10.68 -28.14
N ARG A 444 30.14 -9.60 -28.12
CA ARG A 444 29.47 -9.06 -29.31
C ARG A 444 30.45 -8.42 -30.30
N LYS A 445 31.46 -7.68 -29.83
CA LYS A 445 32.52 -7.12 -30.68
C LYS A 445 33.43 -8.20 -31.28
N LYS A 446 33.77 -9.27 -30.54
CA LYS A 446 34.57 -10.38 -31.08
C LYS A 446 33.84 -11.28 -32.10
N ARG A 447 32.50 -11.31 -32.11
CA ARG A 447 31.73 -12.02 -33.15
C ARG A 447 31.53 -11.21 -34.43
N HIS A 448 31.67 -9.88 -34.39
CA HIS A 448 31.54 -9.02 -35.57
C HIS A 448 32.85 -8.82 -36.34
N CYS A 449 34.00 -9.12 -35.72
CA CYS A 449 35.33 -9.06 -36.37
C CYS A 449 35.86 -10.41 -36.86
N ARG A 450 35.06 -11.49 -36.90
CA ARG A 450 35.52 -12.83 -37.30
C ARG A 450 34.93 -13.36 -38.62
N ASN A 451 34.15 -12.56 -39.34
CA ASN A 451 33.49 -12.94 -40.60
C ASN A 451 33.78 -11.97 -41.76
N ARG A 452 35.01 -11.44 -41.85
CA ARG A 452 35.52 -10.78 -43.08
C ARG A 452 37.02 -10.90 -43.13
N GLU A 453 37.50 -12.04 -43.58
CA GLU A 453 38.80 -12.22 -44.22
C GLU A 453 38.73 -13.53 -45.01
N ASP A 454 39.32 -13.51 -46.19
CA ASP A 454 39.54 -14.60 -47.16
C ASP A 454 38.36 -14.97 -48.11
N ASP A 455 38.35 -14.35 -49.31
CA ASP A 455 38.94 -15.02 -50.49
C ASP A 455 39.07 -14.08 -51.72
N LEU A 456 40.09 -14.38 -52.51
CA LEU A 456 40.88 -13.55 -53.42
C LEU A 456 40.34 -13.39 -54.88
N SER A 457 40.70 -12.24 -55.47
CA SER A 457 41.28 -12.02 -56.82
C SER A 457 40.47 -12.02 -58.15
N PHE A 458 40.40 -10.81 -58.74
CA PHE A 458 40.69 -10.39 -60.15
C PHE A 458 39.69 -10.71 -61.32
N PRO A 459 39.73 -9.99 -62.48
CA PRO A 459 39.22 -8.62 -62.72
C PRO A 459 38.35 -8.49 -64.00
N LEU A 460 37.79 -7.30 -64.30
CA LEU A 460 37.76 -6.65 -65.65
C LEU A 460 36.78 -5.43 -65.74
N THR A 461 37.34 -4.31 -66.21
CA THR A 461 36.80 -3.25 -67.12
C THR A 461 35.50 -2.47 -66.87
N ALA A 462 35.69 -1.14 -66.71
CA ALA A 462 35.11 0.01 -67.43
C ALA A 462 33.57 0.14 -67.70
N ALA A 463 32.97 1.11 -67.00
CA ALA A 463 32.05 2.22 -67.38
C ALA A 463 31.20 2.20 -68.70
N PRO A 464 30.26 3.15 -68.91
CA PRO A 464 29.11 3.60 -68.11
C PRO A 464 27.81 3.72 -68.96
N GLY A 465 26.62 3.91 -68.36
CA GLY A 465 25.42 4.18 -69.17
C GLY A 465 24.12 4.52 -68.42
N ARG A 466 23.71 5.79 -68.55
CA ARG A 466 22.37 6.42 -68.42
C ARG A 466 21.19 5.45 -68.71
N SER A 467 19.97 5.55 -68.17
CA SER A 467 19.08 6.71 -68.00
C SER A 467 17.73 6.27 -67.37
N ARG A 468 17.02 7.23 -66.74
CA ARG A 468 15.54 7.43 -66.67
C ARG A 468 14.69 6.26 -66.10
N THR A 469 13.69 6.45 -65.24
CA THR A 469 12.61 7.44 -65.30
C THR A 469 11.88 7.51 -63.95
N ARG A 470 11.35 8.69 -63.63
CA ARG A 470 10.35 8.96 -62.59
C ARG A 470 9.08 8.14 -62.83
N GLN A 471 8.45 7.68 -61.75
CA GLN A 471 7.02 7.87 -61.53
C GLN A 471 6.70 7.86 -60.03
N ARG A 472 6.17 9.00 -59.56
CA ARG A 472 5.44 9.15 -58.31
C ARG A 472 4.01 8.71 -58.59
N GLU A 473 3.36 8.08 -57.63
CA GLU A 473 1.94 8.29 -57.35
C GLU A 473 1.68 7.92 -55.89
N GLY A 474 1.17 8.90 -55.14
CA GLY A 474 0.62 8.70 -53.80
C GLY A 474 -0.89 8.44 -53.91
N TRP A 475 -1.45 7.87 -52.86
CA TRP A 475 -2.90 7.80 -52.69
C TRP A 475 -3.30 8.30 -51.31
N ASN A 476 -4.24 9.24 -51.35
CA ASN A 476 -4.94 9.86 -50.25
C ASN A 476 -6.04 8.95 -49.70
N LEU A 477 -6.37 9.27 -48.45
CA LEU A 477 -7.47 8.78 -47.63
C LEU A 477 -8.85 9.10 -48.23
N GLY A 478 -9.79 8.20 -47.98
CA GLY A 478 -11.24 8.42 -47.94
C GLY A 478 -11.77 7.92 -46.60
#